data_AF-A0A9D0CEI0-F1
#
_entry.id   AF-A0A9D0CEI0-F1
#
_cell.length_a   1.000
_cell.length_b   1.000
_cell.length_c   1.000
_cell.angle_alpha   90.00
_cell.angle_beta   90.00
_cell.angle_gamma   90.00
#
_symmetry.space_group_name_H-M   'P 1'
#
loop_
_entity.id
_entity.type
_entity.pdbx_description
1 polymer ?
#
loop_
_entity_poly.entity_id
_entity_poly.type
_entity_poly.pdbx_seq_one_letter_code
_entity_poly.pdbx_strand_id
1 'polypeptide(L)'
;MENQFSFDEQDNNFDFKLLIIKILSHWKWFVLTILIALSIAYYLNLYKQNVYELDNYITVKEQTNPFFTSNMSLVFNWGGASDKINLITTTLNSRSHNEKVVNKLKSYIEYYKKGKYFPINIYKENPFFFEMDSAKYQAINVPLQIKILDSNQYQLIFKPENKIVQLYNYASKTQINKELQ
;
A
#
# COMPACT_ATOMS: atom_id res chain seq x y z
N MET A 1 52.56 -21.18 40.10
CA MET A 1 53.17 -20.23 39.14
C MET A 1 52.28 -20.20 37.91
N GLU A 2 51.93 -18.99 37.52
CA GLU A 2 50.85 -18.61 36.60
C GLU A 2 51.18 -18.98 35.14
N ASN A 3 50.25 -19.62 34.44
CA ASN A 3 50.35 -19.80 32.99
C ASN A 3 50.02 -18.46 32.32
N GLN A 4 51.06 -17.71 31.97
CA GLN A 4 50.93 -16.51 31.14
C GLN A 4 50.57 -16.95 29.71
N PHE A 5 49.28 -16.91 29.39
CA PHE A 5 48.82 -16.86 28.00
C PHE A 5 49.27 -15.52 27.43
N SER A 6 50.39 -15.51 26.71
CA SER A 6 50.76 -14.43 25.81
C SER A 6 49.76 -14.43 24.66
N PHE A 7 48.78 -13.54 24.72
CA PHE A 7 48.06 -13.12 23.52
C PHE A 7 49.08 -12.34 22.70
N ASP A 8 49.60 -12.96 21.64
CA ASP A 8 50.29 -12.22 20.58
C ASP A 8 49.29 -11.19 20.05
N GLU A 9 49.45 -9.94 20.45
CA GLU A 9 48.88 -8.79 19.76
C GLU A 9 49.51 -8.76 18.37
N GLN A 10 48.94 -9.54 17.46
CA GLN A 10 49.24 -9.48 16.05
C GLN A 10 48.74 -8.12 15.58
N ASP A 11 49.66 -7.15 15.48
CA ASP A 11 49.47 -5.92 14.72
C ASP A 11 49.05 -6.32 13.29
N ASN A 12 47.74 -6.49 13.11
CA ASN A 12 47.09 -6.81 11.86
C ASN A 12 47.07 -5.53 11.02
N ASN A 13 48.26 -5.12 10.58
CA ASN A 13 48.41 -4.05 9.62
C ASN A 13 47.84 -4.58 8.30
N PHE A 14 46.57 -4.25 8.04
CA PHE A 14 45.80 -4.79 6.94
C PHE A 14 46.41 -4.34 5.61
N ASP A 15 47.05 -5.27 4.91
CA ASP A 15 47.77 -4.97 3.68
C ASP A 15 46.82 -4.96 2.47
N PHE A 16 46.28 -3.78 2.17
CA PHE A 16 45.37 -3.55 1.04
C PHE A 16 45.94 -4.02 -0.30
N LYS A 17 47.26 -3.92 -0.49
CA LYS A 17 47.91 -4.29 -1.75
C LYS A 17 47.84 -5.79 -1.98
N LEU A 18 48.11 -6.57 -0.94
CA LEU A 18 48.05 -8.03 -0.99
C LEU A 18 46.63 -8.52 -1.28
N LEU A 19 45.63 -7.87 -0.68
CA LEU A 19 44.23 -8.19 -0.91
C LEU A 19 43.81 -7.97 -2.36
N ILE A 20 44.18 -6.84 -2.97
CA ILE A 20 43.85 -6.53 -4.37
C ILE A 20 44.44 -7.58 -5.32
N ILE A 21 45.71 -7.94 -5.14
CA ILE A 21 46.37 -8.97 -5.97
C ILE A 21 45.64 -10.31 -5.85
N LYS A 22 45.21 -10.68 -4.64
CA LYS A 22 44.48 -11.93 -4.39
C LYS A 22 43.10 -11.94 -5.05
N ILE A 23 42.39 -10.80 -5.06
CA ILE A 23 41.12 -10.64 -5.79
C ILE A 23 41.32 -10.77 -7.30
N LEU A 24 42.32 -10.07 -7.86
CA LEU A 24 42.62 -10.16 -9.29
C LEU A 24 43.03 -11.58 -9.70
N SER A 25 43.73 -12.32 -8.85
CA SER A 25 44.08 -13.74 -9.10
C SER A 25 42.83 -14.63 -9.26
N HIS A 26 41.74 -14.31 -8.54
CA HIS A 26 40.48 -15.07 -8.58
C HIS A 26 39.35 -14.36 -9.32
N TRP A 27 39.68 -13.47 -10.26
CA TRP A 27 38.72 -12.63 -10.99
C TRP A 27 37.56 -13.42 -11.63
N LYS A 28 37.79 -14.65 -12.09
CA LYS A 28 36.74 -15.51 -12.69
C LYS A 28 35.63 -15.85 -11.70
N TRP A 29 35.98 -16.20 -10.46
CA TRP A 29 35.01 -16.49 -9.40
C TRP A 29 34.22 -15.25 -9.03
N PHE A 30 34.89 -14.09 -8.99
CA PHE A 30 34.25 -12.82 -8.73
C PHE A 30 33.25 -12.42 -9.83
N VAL A 31 33.62 -12.61 -11.10
CA VAL A 31 32.70 -12.40 -12.23
C VAL A 31 31.50 -13.35 -12.14
N LEU A 32 31.72 -14.61 -11.77
CA LEU A 32 30.65 -15.59 -11.61
C LEU A 32 29.66 -15.19 -10.50
N THR A 33 30.17 -14.77 -9.33
CA THR A 33 29.29 -14.34 -8.23
C THR A 33 28.53 -13.06 -8.56
N ILE A 34 29.15 -12.11 -9.27
CA ILE A 34 28.46 -10.91 -9.78
C ILE A 34 27.32 -11.30 -10.72
N LEU A 35 27.56 -12.23 -11.65
CA LEU A 35 26.53 -12.66 -12.60
C LEU A 35 25.34 -13.31 -11.88
N ILE A 36 25.63 -14.15 -10.88
CA ILE A 36 24.59 -14.77 -10.04
C ILE A 36 23.82 -13.70 -9.26
N ALA A 37 24.51 -12.77 -8.61
CA ALA A 37 23.89 -11.69 -7.85
C ALA A 37 22.98 -10.80 -8.72
N LEU A 38 23.44 -10.42 -9.91
CA LEU A 38 22.65 -9.64 -10.88
C LEU A 38 21.45 -10.44 -11.39
N SER A 39 21.61 -11.74 -11.64
CA SER A 39 20.49 -12.60 -12.05
C SER A 39 19.41 -12.63 -10.98
N ILE A 40 19.78 -12.84 -9.72
CA ILE A 40 18.85 -12.84 -8.58
C ILE A 40 18.18 -11.47 -8.44
N ALA A 41 18.95 -10.37 -8.50
CA ALA A 41 18.42 -9.02 -8.42
C ALA A 41 17.41 -8.72 -9.54
N TYR A 42 17.72 -9.14 -10.77
CA TYR A 42 16.82 -9.01 -11.91
C TYR A 42 15.51 -9.79 -11.70
N TYR A 43 15.59 -11.05 -11.26
CA TYR A 43 14.40 -11.84 -10.96
C TYR A 43 13.54 -11.19 -9.88
N LEU A 44 14.14 -10.73 -8.77
CA LEU A 44 13.40 -10.07 -7.71
C LEU A 44 12.71 -8.80 -8.19
N ASN A 45 13.36 -7.98 -9.02
CA ASN A 45 12.76 -6.77 -9.56
C ASN A 45 11.58 -7.06 -10.49
N LEU A 46 11.66 -8.16 -11.26
CA LEU A 46 10.61 -8.57 -12.19
C LEU A 46 9.30 -9.01 -11.49
N TYR A 47 9.41 -9.65 -10.32
CA TYR A 47 8.27 -10.17 -9.58
C TYR A 47 7.73 -9.22 -8.50
N LYS A 48 8.46 -8.16 -8.13
CA LYS A 48 8.00 -7.17 -7.15
C LYS A 48 6.98 -6.22 -7.79
N GLN A 49 5.85 -6.06 -7.12
CA GLN A 49 4.84 -5.07 -7.49
C GLN A 49 5.29 -3.67 -7.06
N ASN A 50 5.13 -2.69 -7.94
CA ASN A 50 5.38 -1.28 -7.60
C ASN A 50 4.34 -0.80 -6.59
N VAL A 51 4.82 -0.20 -5.49
CA VAL A 51 3.97 0.50 -4.51
C VAL A 51 4.04 1.99 -4.81
N TYR A 52 2.88 2.60 -5.01
CA TYR A 52 2.76 4.03 -5.28
C TYR A 52 2.19 4.76 -4.06
N GLU A 53 2.83 5.86 -3.70
CA GLU A 53 2.38 6.77 -2.65
C GLU A 53 1.95 8.09 -3.29
N LEU A 54 0.88 8.69 -2.76
CA LEU A 54 0.33 9.95 -3.26
C LEU A 54 0.23 10.93 -2.09
N ASP A 55 1.00 12.01 -2.19
CA ASP A 55 0.94 13.12 -1.25
C ASP A 55 0.17 14.30 -1.84
N ASN A 56 -0.60 14.99 -0.99
CA ASN A 56 -1.36 16.17 -1.37
C ASN A 56 -1.27 17.25 -0.28
N TYR A 57 -1.17 18.50 -0.70
CA TYR A 57 -1.16 19.68 0.17
C TYR A 57 -2.47 20.45 0.02
N ILE A 58 -3.18 20.62 1.14
CA ILE A 58 -4.43 21.38 1.20
C ILE A 58 -4.16 22.70 1.92
N THR A 59 -4.31 23.82 1.23
CA THR A 59 -4.16 25.17 1.82
C THR A 59 -5.52 25.76 2.14
N VAL A 60 -5.70 26.19 3.40
CA VAL A 60 -6.92 26.85 3.87
C VAL A 60 -6.64 28.32 4.09
N LYS A 61 -7.36 29.20 3.40
CA LYS A 61 -7.32 30.65 3.69
C LYS A 61 -8.32 31.00 4.78
N GLU A 62 -7.85 31.76 5.76
CA GLU A 62 -8.68 32.36 6.80
C GLU A 62 -8.77 33.85 6.56
N GLN A 63 -10.00 34.38 6.64
CA GLN A 63 -10.22 35.81 6.60
C GLN A 63 -10.35 36.27 8.04
N THR A 64 -9.37 37.02 8.52
CA THR A 64 -9.53 37.82 9.73
C THR A 64 -10.41 39.01 9.38
N ASN A 65 -11.48 39.22 10.16
CA ASN A 65 -12.41 40.32 9.92
C ASN A 65 -11.68 41.67 10.03
N PRO A 66 -11.70 42.53 8.99
CA PRO A 66 -11.01 43.83 9.02
C PRO A 66 -11.69 44.88 9.91
N PHE A 67 -12.90 44.63 10.44
CA PHE A 67 -13.69 45.59 11.22
C PHE A 67 -13.66 45.32 12.73
N PHE A 68 -12.47 45.26 13.33
CA PHE A 68 -12.34 45.26 14.79
C PHE A 68 -12.77 46.61 15.38
N THR A 69 -13.93 46.68 16.04
CA THR A 69 -14.35 47.82 16.88
C THR A 69 -13.84 47.66 18.31
N SER A 70 -13.49 48.77 18.96
CA SER A 70 -12.83 48.87 20.27
C SER A 70 -13.49 48.17 21.47
N ASN A 71 -14.74 47.70 21.34
CA ASN A 71 -15.48 47.03 22.43
C ASN A 71 -15.50 45.49 22.33
N MET A 72 -14.77 44.89 21.38
CA MET A 72 -14.74 43.44 21.21
C MET A 72 -13.62 42.79 22.03
N SER A 73 -13.98 41.89 22.96
CA SER A 73 -13.02 41.08 23.72
C SER A 73 -12.17 40.24 22.77
N LEU A 74 -10.88 40.57 22.69
CA LEU A 74 -9.89 39.87 21.88
C LEU A 74 -9.47 38.58 22.59
N VAL A 75 -10.05 37.45 22.18
CA VAL A 75 -9.42 36.14 22.41
C VAL A 75 -8.23 36.05 21.45
N PHE A 76 -7.06 36.32 21.99
CA PHE A 76 -5.82 36.31 21.23
C PHE A 76 -5.28 34.87 21.22
N ASN A 77 -5.45 34.18 20.11
CA ASN A 77 -4.88 32.84 19.90
C ASN A 77 -3.40 32.99 19.51
N TRP A 78 -2.51 33.17 20.51
CA TRP A 78 -1.07 33.24 20.29
C TRP A 78 -0.50 31.83 20.06
N GLY A 79 -0.35 31.45 18.80
CA GLY A 79 0.31 30.21 18.39
C GLY A 79 -0.61 28.98 18.38
N GLY A 80 -0.42 28.13 17.36
CA GLY A 80 -1.22 26.93 17.11
C GLY A 80 -1.98 26.99 15.78
N ALA A 81 -2.44 25.82 15.31
CA ALA A 81 -3.35 25.76 14.17
C ALA A 81 -4.71 26.35 14.57
N SER A 82 -5.29 27.18 13.70
CA SER A 82 -6.61 27.77 13.91
C SER A 82 -7.69 26.70 14.07
N ASP A 83 -8.75 27.01 14.82
CA ASP A 83 -9.91 26.14 15.02
C ASP A 83 -10.49 25.66 13.68
N LYS A 84 -10.44 26.50 12.64
CA LYS A 84 -10.90 26.14 11.31
C LYS A 84 -10.00 25.09 10.66
N ILE A 85 -8.68 25.21 10.77
CA ILE A 85 -7.72 24.21 10.29
C ILE A 85 -7.90 22.89 11.05
N ASN A 86 -8.04 22.94 12.37
CA ASN A 86 -8.29 21.76 13.20
C ASN A 86 -9.59 21.07 12.79
N LEU A 87 -10.68 21.82 12.62
CA LEU A 87 -11.98 21.27 12.21
C LEU A 87 -11.92 20.61 10.83
N ILE A 88 -11.25 21.22 9.85
CA ILE A 88 -11.10 20.63 8.51
C ILE A 88 -10.26 19.35 8.59
N THR A 89 -9.15 19.38 9.32
CA THR A 89 -8.27 18.22 9.53
C THR A 89 -9.04 17.08 10.19
N THR A 90 -9.76 17.36 11.28
CA THR A 90 -10.59 16.36 11.97
C THR A 90 -11.70 15.83 11.06
N THR A 91 -12.33 16.68 10.25
CA THR A 91 -13.39 16.27 9.32
C THR A 91 -12.85 15.35 8.24
N LEU A 92 -11.70 15.67 7.62
CA LEU A 92 -11.07 14.83 6.61
C LEU A 92 -10.63 13.47 7.18
N ASN A 93 -10.15 13.44 8.42
CA ASN A 93 -9.78 12.20 9.11
C ASN A 93 -10.98 11.42 9.66
N SER A 94 -12.19 11.99 9.64
CA SER A 94 -13.35 11.36 10.23
C SER A 94 -13.87 10.18 9.39
N ARG A 95 -14.28 9.11 10.08
CA ARG A 95 -14.89 7.94 9.43
C ARG A 95 -16.11 8.29 8.60
N SER A 96 -16.97 9.19 9.08
CA SER A 96 -18.22 9.57 8.40
C SER A 96 -17.95 10.29 7.08
N HIS A 97 -16.91 11.13 7.01
CA HIS A 97 -16.46 11.74 5.77
C HIS A 97 -15.90 10.68 4.81
N ASN A 98 -14.97 9.86 5.28
CA ASN A 98 -14.32 8.84 4.45
C ASN A 98 -15.33 7.81 3.93
N GLU A 99 -16.36 7.45 4.70
CA GLU A 99 -17.44 6.58 4.26
C GLU A 99 -18.20 7.17 3.06
N LYS A 100 -18.51 8.48 3.10
CA LYS A 100 -19.16 9.17 1.97
C LYS A 100 -18.26 9.16 0.73
N VAL A 101 -16.95 9.34 0.90
CA VAL A 101 -15.97 9.32 -0.20
C VAL A 101 -15.92 7.93 -0.83
N VAL A 102 -15.75 6.88 -0.02
CA VAL A 102 -15.73 5.48 -0.49
C VAL A 102 -17.02 5.13 -1.21
N ASN A 103 -18.19 5.53 -0.67
CA ASN A 103 -19.48 5.29 -1.30
C ASN A 103 -19.62 6.02 -2.65
N LYS A 104 -19.16 7.27 -2.73
CA LYS A 104 -19.23 8.07 -3.97
C LYS A 104 -18.30 7.53 -5.06
N LEU A 105 -17.09 7.09 -4.69
CA LEU A 105 -16.10 6.55 -5.62
C LEU A 105 -16.33 5.06 -5.93
N LYS A 106 -17.22 4.41 -5.19
CA LYS A 106 -17.45 2.96 -5.18
C LYS A 106 -16.16 2.16 -4.96
N SER A 107 -15.25 2.67 -4.14
CA SER A 107 -13.92 2.10 -3.90
C SER A 107 -13.93 0.75 -3.16
N TYR A 108 -15.10 0.29 -2.72
CA TYR A 108 -15.30 -1.05 -2.16
C TYR A 108 -15.33 -2.16 -3.22
N ILE A 109 -15.35 -1.82 -4.52
CA ILE A 109 -15.19 -2.76 -5.63
C ILE A 109 -13.86 -2.47 -6.30
N GLU A 110 -13.00 -3.48 -6.35
CA GLU A 110 -11.70 -3.41 -7.01
C GLU A 110 -11.72 -4.24 -8.30
N TYR A 111 -11.23 -3.64 -9.39
CA TYR A 111 -11.15 -4.30 -10.68
C TYR A 111 -9.70 -4.65 -10.97
N TYR A 112 -9.44 -5.92 -11.26
CA TYR A 112 -8.11 -6.41 -11.59
C TYR A 112 -8.09 -7.05 -12.97
N LYS A 113 -7.09 -6.67 -13.77
CA LYS A 113 -6.72 -7.38 -15.00
C LYS A 113 -5.62 -8.38 -14.68
N LYS A 114 -5.68 -9.55 -15.32
CA LYS A 114 -4.59 -10.52 -15.27
C LYS A 114 -3.35 -9.93 -15.97
N GLY A 115 -2.36 -9.51 -15.19
CA GLY A 115 -1.05 -9.11 -15.69
C GLY A 115 -0.15 -10.32 -15.95
N LYS A 116 1.07 -10.04 -16.43
CA LYS A 116 2.07 -11.09 -16.74
C LYS A 116 2.64 -11.75 -15.47
N TYR A 117 2.84 -10.97 -14.41
CA TYR A 117 3.46 -11.41 -13.15
C TYR A 117 2.53 -11.26 -11.94
N PHE A 118 1.74 -10.17 -11.90
CA PHE A 118 0.79 -9.86 -10.82
C PHE A 118 -0.50 -9.27 -11.41
N PRO A 119 -1.64 -9.33 -10.69
CA PRO A 119 -2.86 -8.65 -11.09
C PRO A 119 -2.65 -7.13 -11.08
N ILE A 120 -3.15 -6.44 -12.11
CA ILE A 120 -3.03 -4.99 -12.25
C ILE A 120 -4.40 -4.37 -11.97
N ASN A 121 -4.47 -3.42 -11.04
CA ASN A 121 -5.70 -2.68 -10.77
C ASN A 121 -6.03 -1.76 -11.97
N ILE A 122 -7.25 -1.87 -12.49
CA ILE A 122 -7.72 -1.16 -13.69
C ILE A 122 -8.88 -0.19 -13.37
N TYR A 123 -8.84 0.44 -12.21
CA TYR A 123 -9.85 1.42 -11.79
C TYR A 123 -10.12 2.47 -12.90
N LYS A 124 -11.39 2.64 -13.28
CA LYS A 124 -11.91 3.48 -14.39
C LYS A 124 -11.62 3.01 -15.82
N GLU A 125 -10.71 2.06 -16.03
CA GLU A 125 -10.42 1.44 -17.34
C GLU A 125 -11.07 0.05 -17.46
N ASN A 126 -12.08 -0.22 -16.64
CA ASN A 126 -12.78 -1.50 -16.58
C ASN A 126 -13.74 -1.66 -17.77
N PRO A 127 -13.71 -2.81 -18.49
CA PRO A 127 -14.58 -3.03 -19.66
C PRO A 127 -16.05 -3.34 -19.31
N PHE A 128 -16.36 -3.50 -18.02
CA PHE A 128 -17.71 -3.76 -17.51
C PHE A 128 -17.86 -3.11 -16.13
N PHE A 129 -19.09 -2.75 -15.76
CA PHE A 129 -19.41 -2.24 -14.43
C PHE A 129 -20.13 -3.31 -13.62
N PHE A 130 -19.68 -3.52 -12.39
CA PHE A 130 -20.38 -4.33 -11.41
C PHE A 130 -21.32 -3.43 -10.61
N GLU A 131 -22.62 -3.68 -10.72
CA GLU A 131 -23.63 -3.04 -9.87
C GLU A 131 -24.05 -4.01 -8.78
N MET A 132 -23.81 -3.60 -7.53
CA MET A 132 -24.10 -4.39 -6.35
C MET A 132 -25.46 -4.01 -5.77
N ASP A 133 -26.25 -5.01 -5.41
CA ASP A 133 -27.45 -4.83 -4.59
C ASP A 133 -27.04 -4.70 -3.11
N SER A 134 -27.07 -3.47 -2.60
CA SER A 134 -26.68 -3.14 -1.23
C SER A 134 -27.61 -3.71 -0.16
N ALA A 135 -28.85 -4.11 -0.53
CA ALA A 135 -29.81 -4.66 0.42
C ALA A 135 -29.51 -6.13 0.78
N LYS A 136 -28.69 -6.81 -0.05
CA LYS A 136 -28.35 -8.23 0.12
C LYS A 136 -26.95 -8.39 0.73
N TYR A 137 -26.74 -9.56 1.32
CA TYR A 137 -25.44 -10.00 1.79
C TYR A 137 -24.53 -10.33 0.60
N GLN A 138 -23.34 -9.73 0.59
CA GLN A 138 -22.35 -9.87 -0.48
C GLN A 138 -21.07 -10.48 0.07
N ALA A 139 -20.45 -11.39 -0.68
CA ALA A 139 -19.17 -11.98 -0.29
C ALA A 139 -18.06 -10.93 -0.35
N ILE A 140 -17.32 -10.77 0.74
CA ILE A 140 -16.16 -9.88 0.83
C ILE A 140 -14.87 -10.67 0.76
N ASN A 141 -13.81 -10.05 0.25
CA ASN A 141 -12.47 -10.67 0.12
C ASN A 141 -12.45 -11.97 -0.72
N VAL A 142 -13.44 -12.17 -1.60
CA VAL A 142 -13.45 -13.30 -2.53
C VAL A 142 -13.36 -12.77 -3.96
N PRO A 143 -12.31 -13.12 -4.72
CA PRO A 143 -12.18 -12.66 -6.09
C PRO A 143 -13.22 -13.33 -7.00
N LEU A 144 -14.02 -12.52 -7.69
CA LEU A 144 -14.88 -12.98 -8.78
C LEU A 144 -14.12 -12.86 -10.09
N GLN A 145 -13.84 -13.99 -10.74
CA GLN A 145 -13.15 -14.01 -12.03
C GLN A 145 -14.18 -14.00 -13.16
N ILE A 146 -14.00 -13.08 -14.11
CA ILE A 146 -14.83 -12.99 -15.32
C ILE A 146 -13.96 -13.34 -16.52
N LYS A 147 -14.34 -14.39 -17.24
CA LYS A 147 -13.70 -14.79 -18.50
C LYS A 147 -14.66 -14.52 -19.64
N ILE A 148 -14.34 -13.53 -20.47
CA ILE A 148 -15.10 -13.25 -21.69
C ILE A 148 -14.77 -14.35 -22.69
N LEU A 149 -15.78 -15.09 -23.15
CA LEU A 149 -15.64 -16.18 -24.12
C LEU A 149 -15.86 -15.67 -25.55
N ASP A 150 -16.90 -14.86 -25.73
CA ASP A 150 -17.29 -14.28 -27.02
C ASP A 150 -18.02 -12.94 -26.81
N SER A 151 -18.36 -12.26 -27.90
CA SER A 151 -19.11 -10.98 -27.92
C SER A 151 -20.40 -10.98 -27.09
N ASN A 152 -21.03 -12.15 -26.91
CA ASN A 152 -22.29 -12.28 -26.16
C ASN A 152 -22.24 -13.31 -25.03
N GLN A 153 -21.07 -13.88 -24.73
CA GLN A 153 -20.93 -14.94 -23.72
C GLN A 153 -19.75 -14.68 -22.79
N TYR A 154 -20.01 -14.80 -21.49
CA TYR A 154 -19.00 -14.70 -20.45
C TYR A 154 -19.20 -15.82 -19.42
N GLN A 155 -18.09 -16.23 -18.81
CA GLN A 155 -18.08 -17.18 -17.72
C GLN A 155 -17.71 -16.46 -16.42
N LEU A 156 -18.56 -16.62 -15.41
CA LEU A 156 -18.27 -16.19 -14.05
C LEU A 156 -17.70 -17.38 -13.28
N ILE A 157 -16.55 -17.16 -12.65
CA ILE A 157 -15.87 -18.16 -11.84
C ILE A 157 -15.74 -17.57 -10.45
N PHE A 158 -16.45 -18.18 -9.50
CA PHE A 158 -16.37 -17.87 -8.09
C PHE A 158 -15.56 -18.98 -7.41
N LYS A 159 -14.36 -18.65 -6.94
CA LYS A 159 -13.43 -19.59 -6.28
C LYS A 159 -12.96 -19.01 -4.95
N PRO A 160 -13.71 -19.24 -3.88
CA PRO A 160 -13.28 -18.87 -2.55
C PRO A 160 -12.14 -19.79 -2.10
N GLU A 161 -11.12 -19.21 -1.46
CA GLU A 161 -9.99 -19.98 -0.91
C GLU A 161 -10.39 -20.82 0.31
N ASN A 162 -11.35 -20.31 1.09
CA ASN A 162 -11.84 -20.93 2.32
C ASN A 162 -13.28 -21.41 2.16
N LYS A 163 -13.62 -22.48 2.87
CA LYS A 163 -15.01 -22.97 2.95
C LYS A 163 -15.94 -21.97 3.66
N ILE A 164 -15.40 -21.20 4.60
CA ILE A 164 -16.12 -20.13 5.29
C ILE A 164 -15.91 -18.84 4.51
N VAL A 165 -17.01 -18.28 4.00
CA VAL A 165 -17.01 -16.97 3.34
C VAL A 165 -17.66 -15.94 4.25
N GLN A 166 -17.01 -14.79 4.36
CA GLN A 166 -17.55 -13.63 5.05
C GLN A 166 -18.52 -12.91 4.11
N LEU A 167 -19.72 -12.63 4.61
CA LEU A 167 -20.74 -11.88 3.90
C LEU A 167 -21.01 -10.57 4.62
N TYR A 168 -21.07 -9.48 3.87
CA TYR A 168 -21.36 -8.14 4.39
C TYR A 168 -22.63 -7.58 3.75
N ASN A 169 -23.49 -6.96 4.56
CA ASN A 169 -24.64 -6.20 4.09
C ASN A 169 -24.36 -4.71 4.23
N TYR A 170 -24.38 -3.99 3.11
CA TYR A 170 -24.03 -2.58 3.07
C TYR A 170 -25.14 -1.66 3.57
N ALA A 171 -26.41 -2.09 3.51
CA ALA A 171 -27.54 -1.34 4.03
C ALA A 171 -27.63 -1.44 5.56
N SER A 172 -27.54 -2.64 6.13
CA SER A 172 -27.62 -2.87 7.59
C SER A 172 -26.27 -2.73 8.30
N LYS A 173 -25.16 -2.67 7.56
CA LYS A 173 -23.77 -2.65 8.07
C LYS A 173 -23.43 -3.84 8.97
N THR A 174 -24.02 -5.00 8.68
CA THR A 174 -23.82 -6.25 9.43
C THR A 174 -22.96 -7.24 8.65
N GLN A 175 -22.19 -8.05 9.37
CA GLN A 175 -21.35 -9.10 8.82
C GLN A 175 -21.77 -10.45 9.37
N ILE A 176 -21.83 -11.46 8.51
CA ILE A 176 -22.11 -12.86 8.87
C ILE A 176 -21.09 -13.77 8.19
N ASN A 177 -20.83 -14.92 8.80
CA ASN A 177 -19.99 -15.96 8.21
C ASN A 177 -20.89 -17.09 7.70
N LYS A 178 -20.67 -17.56 6.48
CA LYS A 178 -21.42 -18.67 5.90
C LYS A 178 -20.47 -19.73 5.37
N GLU A 179 -20.73 -20.98 5.72
CA GLU A 179 -20.06 -22.13 5.12
C GLU A 179 -20.68 -22.43 3.76
N LEU A 180 -19.81 -22.63 2.77
CA LEU A 180 -20.18 -23.10 1.44
C LEU A 180 -20.30 -24.62 1.47
N GLN A 181 -21.45 -25.11 1.02
CA GLN A 181 -21.74 -26.53 0.81
C GLN A 181 -21.12 -27.03 -0.50
#